data_AF-A0A432GIE7-F1
#
_entry.id   AF-A0A432GIE7-F1
#
_cell.length_a   1.000
_cell.length_b   1.000
_cell.length_c   1.000
_cell.angle_alpha   90.00
_cell.angle_beta   90.00
_cell.angle_gamma   90.00
#
_symmetry.space_group_name_H-M   'P 1'
#
loop_
_entity.id
_entity.type
_entity.pdbx_description
1 polymer ?
#
loop_
_entity_poly.entity_id
_entity_poly.type
_entity_poly.pdbx_seq_one_letter_code
_entity_poly.pdbx_strand_id
1 'polypeptide(L)' 'VLLSGKEGPQKIYLRDGVWADLVLLKNKGGYRDLAWTFPDLRDGRYNDFFLQVRAEFKAEKSLSSNIS' A
#
# COMPACT_ATOMS: atom_id res chain seq x y z
N VAL A 1 -1.55 -2.64 1.33
CA VAL A 1 -2.65 -3.58 0.98
C VAL A 1 -2.40 -4.89 1.68
N LEU A 2 -3.44 -5.71 1.89
CA LEU A 2 -3.29 -7.11 2.31
C LEU A 2 -3.66 -8.04 1.15
N LEU A 3 -2.98 -9.18 1.06
CA LEU A 3 -3.31 -10.19 0.05
C LEU A 3 -4.45 -11.08 0.54
N SER A 4 -5.41 -11.33 -0.34
CA SER A 4 -6.60 -12.12 -0.05
C SER A 4 -6.90 -13.08 -1.21
N GLY A 5 -7.26 -14.33 -0.89
CA GLY A 5 -7.82 -15.27 -1.87
C GLY A 5 -9.34 -15.12 -2.06
N LYS A 6 -9.97 -14.16 -1.37
CA LYS A 6 -11.40 -13.87 -1.49
C LYS A 6 -11.59 -12.58 -2.27
N GLU A 7 -12.47 -12.62 -3.26
CA GLU A 7 -12.91 -11.43 -3.99
C GLU A 7 -13.65 -10.43 -3.09
N GLY A 8 -13.82 -9.22 -3.57
CA GLY A 8 -14.58 -8.17 -2.89
C GLY A 8 -14.64 -6.88 -3.71
N PRO A 9 -15.76 -6.14 -3.69
CA PRO A 9 -15.99 -4.98 -4.56
C PRO A 9 -14.98 -3.84 -4.34
N GLN A 10 -14.43 -3.72 -3.14
CA GLN A 10 -13.41 -2.72 -2.78
C GLN A 10 -11.98 -3.17 -3.03
N LYS A 11 -11.77 -4.44 -3.41
CA LYS A 11 -10.43 -5.03 -3.59
C LYS A 11 -9.96 -4.88 -5.03
N ILE A 12 -8.67 -4.72 -5.21
CA ILE A 12 -8.03 -4.67 -6.53
C ILE A 12 -7.65 -6.09 -6.92
N TYR A 13 -8.16 -6.59 -8.04
CA TYR A 13 -7.71 -7.87 -8.58
C TYR A 13 -6.25 -7.74 -9.05
N LEU A 14 -5.38 -8.66 -8.62
CA LEU A 14 -3.98 -8.69 -9.04
C LEU A 14 -3.79 -9.71 -10.17
N ARG A 15 -3.91 -10.99 -9.86
CA ARG A 15 -3.83 -12.15 -10.77
C ARG A 15 -4.12 -13.44 -10.03
N ASP A 16 -4.43 -14.51 -10.74
CA ASP A 16 -4.47 -15.89 -10.22
C ASP A 16 -5.34 -16.07 -8.95
N GLY A 17 -6.49 -15.39 -8.91
CA GLY A 17 -7.38 -15.42 -7.75
C GLY A 17 -6.87 -14.65 -6.52
N VAL A 18 -5.77 -13.90 -6.64
CA VAL A 18 -5.22 -13.04 -5.58
C VAL A 18 -5.75 -11.62 -5.74
N TRP A 19 -6.25 -11.09 -4.63
CA TRP A 19 -6.82 -9.76 -4.51
C TRP A 19 -6.03 -8.94 -3.49
N ALA A 20 -5.83 -7.66 -3.79
CA ALA A 20 -5.27 -6.68 -2.88
C ALA A 20 -6.39 -5.93 -2.15
N ASP A 21 -6.51 -6.19 -0.85
CA ASP A 21 -7.40 -5.47 0.05
C ASP A 21 -6.77 -4.16 0.52
N LEU A 22 -7.49 -3.06 0.33
CA LEU A 22 -7.02 -1.72 0.67
C LEU A 22 -7.14 -1.52 2.19
N VAL A 23 -6.03 -1.18 2.86
CA VAL A 23 -6.03 -0.98 4.32
C VAL A 23 -5.61 0.43 4.75
N LEU A 24 -4.93 1.17 3.88
CA LEU A 24 -4.56 2.58 4.02
C LEU A 24 -4.45 3.20 2.63
N LEU A 25 -4.80 4.48 2.50
CA LEU A 25 -4.65 5.24 1.27
C LEU A 25 -3.55 6.29 1.43
N LYS A 26 -2.50 6.23 0.58
CA LYS A 26 -1.44 7.23 0.56
C LYS A 26 -1.86 8.42 -0.30
N ASN A 27 -1.95 9.62 0.26
CA ASN A 27 -2.19 10.88 -0.46
C ASN A 27 -0.98 11.84 -0.32
N LYS A 28 -1.13 13.12 -0.71
CA LYS A 28 -0.05 14.13 -0.54
C LYS A 28 0.16 14.50 0.94
N GLY A 29 -0.90 14.51 1.74
CA GLY A 29 -0.90 14.86 3.16
C GLY A 29 -0.56 13.72 4.13
N GLY A 30 -0.32 12.50 3.64
CA GLY A 30 0.04 11.35 4.46
C GLY A 30 -0.78 10.10 4.12
N TYR A 31 -0.98 9.26 5.13
CA TYR A 31 -1.88 8.10 5.04
C TYR A 31 -3.27 8.48 5.56
N ARG A 32 -4.29 8.15 4.78
CA ARG A 32 -5.70 8.26 5.14
C ARG A 32 -6.24 6.87 5.43
N ASP A 33 -7.01 6.76 6.52
CA ASP A 33 -7.69 5.54 6.91
C ASP A 33 -9.00 5.33 6.13
N LEU A 34 -9.45 4.08 6.17
CA LEU A 34 -10.70 3.56 5.64
C LEU A 34 -11.55 3.07 6.81
N ALA A 35 -12.84 2.85 6.56
CA ALA A 35 -13.76 2.38 7.60
C ALA A 35 -13.29 1.06 8.27
N TRP A 36 -12.52 0.24 7.55
CA TRP A 36 -11.99 -1.04 7.99
C TRP A 36 -10.46 -1.06 8.19
N THR A 37 -9.80 0.11 8.24
CA THR A 37 -8.38 0.19 8.61
C THR A 37 -8.17 -0.35 10.02
N PHE A 38 -7.17 -1.22 10.19
CA PHE A 38 -6.82 -1.76 11.51
C PHE A 38 -6.43 -0.65 12.49
N PRO A 39 -6.77 -0.76 13.79
CA PRO A 39 -6.51 0.31 14.76
C PRO A 39 -5.05 0.74 14.85
N ASP A 40 -4.12 -0.22 14.75
CA ASP A 40 -2.69 0.00 14.79
C ASP A 40 -2.14 0.69 13.54
N LEU A 41 -2.78 0.52 12.38
CA LEU A 41 -2.49 1.30 11.18
C LEU A 41 -3.07 2.71 11.26
N ARG A 42 -4.25 2.87 11.89
CA ARG A 42 -4.92 4.17 12.05
C ARG A 42 -4.15 5.11 12.96
N ASP A 43 -3.50 4.59 14.00
CA ASP A 43 -2.71 5.43 14.92
C ASP A 43 -1.39 5.95 14.30
N GLY A 44 -1.02 5.43 13.13
CA GLY A 44 0.11 5.94 12.37
C GLY A 44 1.49 5.56 12.91
N ARG A 45 1.61 4.65 13.90
CA ARG A 45 2.89 4.21 14.46
C ARG A 45 3.87 3.61 13.45
N TYR A 46 3.36 3.19 12.29
CA TYR A 46 4.15 2.62 11.20
C TYR A 46 4.35 3.59 10.01
N ASN A 47 3.85 4.83 10.09
CA ASN A 47 3.87 5.76 8.96
C ASN A 47 5.29 6.06 8.49
N ASP A 48 6.22 6.30 9.41
CA ASP A 48 7.62 6.60 9.08
C ASP A 48 8.29 5.44 8.35
N PHE A 49 8.05 4.21 8.84
CA PHE A 49 8.51 3.00 8.17
C PHE A 49 7.95 2.89 6.74
N PHE A 50 6.64 3.10 6.55
CA PHE A 50 6.05 3.04 5.21
C PHE A 50 6.56 4.14 4.27
N LEU A 51 6.85 5.33 4.79
CA LEU A 51 7.43 6.42 4.01
C LEU A 51 8.87 6.10 3.58
N GLN A 52 9.66 5.50 4.46
CA GLN A 52 11.02 5.05 4.16
C GLN A 52 11.00 4.00 3.04
N VAL A 53 10.25 2.90 3.19
CA VAL A 53 10.14 1.84 2.18
C VAL A 53 9.69 2.40 0.84
N ARG A 54 8.77 3.37 0.85
CA ARG A 54 8.33 4.05 -0.37
C ARG A 54 9.43 4.87 -1.04
N ALA A 55 10.27 5.55 -0.26
CA ALA A 55 11.38 6.33 -0.78
C ALA A 55 12.42 5.42 -1.44
N GLU A 56 12.77 4.32 -0.79
CA GLU A 56 13.68 3.29 -1.31
C GLU A 56 13.16 2.69 -2.61
N PHE A 57 11.90 2.27 -2.65
CA PHE A 57 11.27 1.73 -3.87
C PHE A 57 11.26 2.73 -5.03
N LYS A 58 11.04 4.02 -4.76
CA LYS A 58 11.11 5.07 -5.79
C LYS A 58 12.53 5.23 -6.34
N ALA A 59 13.53 5.19 -5.46
CA ALA A 59 14.92 5.26 -5.87
C ALA A 59 15.27 4.07 -6.78
N GLU A 60 14.94 2.85 -6.36
CA GLU A 60 15.15 1.63 -7.15
C GLU A 60 14.47 1.72 -8.52
N LYS A 61 13.19 2.12 -8.56
CA LYS A 61 12.46 2.27 -9.82
C LYS A 61 13.10 3.31 -10.74
N SER A 62 13.56 4.44 -10.19
CA SER A 62 14.26 5.48 -10.95
C SER A 62 15.57 4.97 -11.54
N LEU A 63 16.34 4.18 -10.77
CA LEU A 63 17.56 3.54 -11.28
C LEU A 63 17.23 2.56 -12.42
N SER A 64 16.21 1.71 -12.25
CA SER A 64 15.81 0.75 -13.30
C SER A 64 15.34 1.42 -14.59
N SER A 65 14.67 2.58 -14.50
CA SER A 65 14.23 3.33 -15.68
C SER A 65 15.36 4.05 -16.41
N ASN A 66 16.51 4.27 -15.76
CA ASN A 66 17.67 4.92 -16.37
C ASN A 66 18.63 3.91 -17.05
N ILE A 67 18.46 2.61 -16.79
CA ILE A 67 19.32 1.53 -17.31
C ILE A 67 18.67 0.82 -18.52
N SER A 68 17.36 0.97 -18.70
CA SER A 68 16.59 0.47 -19.86
C SER A 68 16.47 1.52 -20.95
#